data_AF-W2T8X3-F1
#
_entry.id   AF-W2T8X3-F1
#
_cell.length_a   1.000
_cell.length_b   1.000
_cell.length_c   1.000
_cell.angle_alpha   90.00
_cell.angle_beta   90.00
_cell.angle_gamma   90.00
#
_symmetry.space_group_name_H-M   'P 1'
#
loop_
_entity.id
_entity.type
_entity.pdbx_description
1 polymer ?
#
loop_
_entity_poly.entity_id
_entity_poly.type
_entity_poly.pdbx_seq_one_letter_code
_entity_poly.pdbx_strand_id
1 'polypeptide(L)'
;MLNYLLFALSLLAAHLVQGGAPGTNGELDNPKIKELVDNDAKIYLSAFGYMSKPKGSKSTDGKTTEPSKYDLQAALLRFQKAFLIYHSGVMDVPTHAKMNEYRCGIKDLNNGEELQDLPKKDLWQKKVLLWNITSYPSSLTPAQTREACDEAFEKWRQVAGIDFIETENAKKADIVISFEDFPRIFMNVAAGATRPPNSRIIMDRSRIWGYRNHIPVR
;
A
#
# COMPACT_ATOMS: atom_id res chain seq x y z
N MET A 1 -26.88 32.30 64.21
CA MET A 1 -25.45 31.98 64.08
C MET A 1 -25.33 30.61 63.41
N LEU A 2 -24.49 30.51 62.37
CA LEU A 2 -23.90 29.31 61.72
C LEU A 2 -24.86 28.22 61.17
N ASN A 3 -25.09 28.13 59.84
CA ASN A 3 -24.32 27.36 58.84
C ASN A 3 -23.93 25.92 59.27
N TYR A 4 -24.42 24.89 58.57
CA TYR A 4 -23.61 24.12 57.61
C TYR A 4 -24.47 23.16 56.75
N LEU A 5 -24.29 23.32 55.43
CA LEU A 5 -24.71 22.45 54.33
C LEU A 5 -24.05 21.07 54.44
N LEU A 6 -24.79 19.98 54.17
CA LEU A 6 -24.22 18.71 53.70
C LEU A 6 -25.16 18.10 52.65
N PHE A 7 -24.95 18.48 51.38
CA PHE A 7 -25.43 17.74 50.22
C PHE A 7 -24.44 16.61 49.94
N ALA A 8 -24.86 15.36 50.15
CA ALA A 8 -24.11 14.20 49.68
C ALA A 8 -24.48 13.93 48.22
N LEU A 9 -23.68 14.45 47.28
CA LEU A 9 -23.68 14.00 45.89
C LEU A 9 -22.83 12.74 45.80
N SER A 10 -23.49 11.59 45.67
CA SER A 10 -22.82 10.35 45.26
C SER A 10 -22.44 10.45 43.77
N LEU A 11 -21.19 10.80 43.49
CA LEU A 11 -20.58 10.60 42.18
C LEU A 11 -20.40 9.09 41.96
N LEU A 12 -21.33 8.47 41.24
CA LEU A 12 -21.04 7.24 40.51
C LEU A 12 -20.03 7.63 39.43
N ALA A 13 -18.76 7.28 39.64
CA ALA A 13 -17.78 7.26 38.57
C ALA A 13 -18.19 6.14 37.60
N ALA A 14 -19.03 6.46 36.62
CA ALA A 14 -19.14 5.67 35.43
C ALA A 14 -17.78 5.72 34.75
N HIS A 15 -16.95 4.69 34.99
CA HIS A 15 -15.86 4.37 34.08
C HIS A 15 -16.51 3.98 32.75
N LEU A 16 -16.79 5.00 31.95
CA LEU A 16 -16.91 4.85 30.51
C LEU A 16 -15.58 4.25 30.07
N VAL A 17 -15.55 2.92 29.95
CA VAL A 17 -14.64 2.27 29.01
C VAL A 17 -15.03 2.89 27.68
N GLN A 18 -14.27 3.90 27.25
CA GLN A 18 -14.27 4.35 25.88
C GLN A 18 -13.72 3.18 25.08
N GLY A 19 -14.61 2.25 24.72
CA GLY A 19 -14.39 1.37 23.59
C GLY A 19 -14.25 2.30 22.40
N GLY A 20 -13.00 2.64 22.06
CA GLY A 20 -12.73 3.43 20.87
C GLY A 20 -13.25 2.71 19.63
N ALA A 21 -13.36 3.44 18.53
CA ALA A 21 -13.85 2.88 17.28
C ALA A 21 -13.10 1.56 16.94
N PRO A 22 -13.77 0.55 16.36
CA PRO A 22 -13.10 -0.68 15.94
C PRO A 22 -11.84 -0.35 15.12
N GLY A 23 -10.67 -0.78 15.60
CA GLY A 23 -9.36 -0.38 15.05
C GLY A 23 -8.58 0.68 15.82
N THR A 24 -9.07 1.19 16.96
CA THR A 24 -8.34 2.10 17.86
C THR A 24 -7.82 1.41 19.13
N ASN A 25 -8.00 0.10 19.27
CA ASN A 25 -7.63 -0.64 20.47
C ASN A 25 -6.15 -1.03 20.39
N GLY A 26 -5.28 -0.06 20.69
CA GLY A 26 -3.85 -0.25 20.80
C GLY A 26 -3.19 1.01 21.34
N GLU A 27 -2.29 0.87 22.31
CA GLU A 27 -1.50 1.99 22.81
C GLU A 27 -0.19 2.06 22.01
N LEU A 28 -0.07 3.07 21.13
CA LEU A 28 1.19 3.46 20.47
C LEU A 28 1.90 4.58 21.24
N ASP A 29 1.54 4.78 22.50
CA ASP A 29 2.04 5.85 23.38
C ASP A 29 3.38 5.49 24.03
N ASN A 30 3.66 4.19 24.20
CA ASN A 30 4.95 3.71 24.67
C ASN A 30 6.09 4.28 23.79
N PRO A 31 7.07 5.01 24.36
CA PRO A 31 8.06 5.73 23.56
C PRO A 31 8.86 4.85 22.60
N LYS A 32 9.19 3.61 23.00
CA LYS A 32 9.96 2.68 22.16
C LYS A 32 9.12 2.15 21.00
N ILE A 33 7.87 1.79 21.27
CA ILE A 33 6.92 1.36 20.23
C ILE A 33 6.71 2.51 19.26
N LYS A 34 6.49 3.72 19.77
CA LYS A 34 6.29 4.90 18.94
C LYS A 34 7.46 5.15 17.99
N GLU A 35 8.69 5.08 18.50
CA GLU A 35 9.88 5.25 17.69
C GLU A 35 9.99 4.19 16.57
N LEU A 36 9.72 2.92 16.88
CA LEU A 36 9.74 1.83 15.89
C LEU A 36 8.70 2.07 14.80
N VAL A 37 7.45 2.36 15.18
CA VAL A 37 6.36 2.54 14.22
C VAL A 37 6.57 3.82 13.39
N ASP A 38 7.09 4.90 13.97
CA ASP A 38 7.46 6.12 13.23
C ASP A 38 8.59 5.85 12.22
N ASN A 39 9.54 4.97 12.54
CA ASN A 39 10.60 4.59 11.61
C ASN A 39 10.09 3.71 10.46
N ASP A 40 9.22 2.74 10.75
CA ASP A 40 8.55 1.94 9.72
C ASP A 40 7.67 2.82 8.82
N ALA A 41 6.98 3.80 9.41
CA ALA A 41 6.21 4.80 8.68
C ALA A 41 7.06 5.58 7.68
N LYS A 42 8.25 6.05 8.07
CA LYS A 42 9.16 6.77 7.17
C LYS A 42 9.57 5.90 5.99
N ILE A 43 9.86 4.62 6.21
CA ILE A 43 10.22 3.67 5.15
C ILE A 43 9.03 3.50 4.19
N TYR A 44 7.84 3.27 4.73
CA TYR A 44 6.61 3.11 3.98
C TYR A 44 6.27 4.36 3.14
N LEU A 45 6.20 5.53 3.78
CA LEU A 45 5.83 6.80 3.17
C LEU A 45 6.83 7.20 2.08
N SER A 46 8.11 6.94 2.30
CA SER A 46 9.17 7.10 1.29
C SER A 46 9.00 6.14 0.11
N ALA A 47 8.67 4.86 0.38
CA ALA A 47 8.51 3.86 -0.66
C ALA A 47 7.33 4.16 -1.60
N PHE A 48 6.22 4.64 -1.05
CA PHE A 48 5.02 5.02 -1.80
C PHE A 48 4.99 6.50 -2.22
N GLY A 49 6.07 7.23 -1.92
CA GLY A 49 6.36 8.56 -2.46
C GLY A 49 5.62 9.72 -1.79
N TYR A 50 5.08 9.55 -0.58
CA TYR A 50 4.50 10.63 0.24
C TYR A 50 5.55 11.62 0.77
N MET A 51 6.82 11.22 0.73
CA MET A 51 7.99 12.01 1.11
C MET A 51 9.21 11.57 0.31
N SER A 52 10.22 12.43 0.27
CA SER A 52 11.53 12.10 -0.25
C SER A 52 12.15 10.93 0.51
N LYS A 53 12.91 10.10 -0.19
CA LYS A 53 13.67 9.03 0.47
C LYS A 53 14.69 9.62 1.45
N PRO A 54 14.88 9.01 2.64
CA PRO A 54 16.09 9.25 3.42
C PRO A 54 17.30 8.98 2.49
N LYS A 55 18.17 9.97 2.30
CA LYS A 55 19.33 9.81 1.40
C LYS A 55 20.32 8.82 2.02
N GLY A 56 20.23 7.55 1.60
CA GLY A 56 21.27 6.57 1.83
C GLY A 56 22.46 6.81 0.91
N SER A 57 23.57 7.29 1.49
CA SER A 57 24.94 7.31 0.93
C SER A 57 25.27 8.29 -0.21
N LYS A 58 26.14 9.25 0.16
CA LYS A 58 26.99 10.19 -0.61
C LYS A 58 26.32 11.36 -1.35
N SER A 59 26.18 12.47 -0.63
CA SER A 59 26.35 13.82 -1.20
C SER A 59 27.73 14.35 -0.78
N THR A 60 28.33 15.19 -1.62
CA THR A 60 29.70 15.74 -1.52
C THR A 60 30.03 16.50 -0.23
N ASP A 61 29.05 16.78 0.64
CA ASP A 61 29.19 17.59 1.86
C ASP A 61 28.90 16.83 3.18
N GLY A 62 28.83 15.50 3.18
CA GLY A 62 28.94 14.70 4.42
C GLY A 62 27.81 14.79 5.46
N LYS A 63 26.69 15.49 5.23
CA LYS A 63 25.52 15.47 6.14
C LYS A 63 24.37 14.62 5.58
N THR A 64 24.16 13.45 6.16
CA THR A 64 22.94 12.65 6.03
C THR A 64 21.82 13.34 6.80
N THR A 65 20.78 13.81 6.13
CA THR A 65 19.58 14.37 6.77
C THR A 65 18.47 13.33 6.72
N GLU A 66 18.26 12.66 7.85
CA GLU A 66 17.05 11.87 8.09
C GLU A 66 15.82 12.79 8.00
N PRO A 67 14.67 12.29 7.51
CA PRO A 67 13.42 13.04 7.50
C PRO A 67 13.10 13.57 8.90
N SER A 68 12.84 14.87 9.01
CA SER A 68 12.49 15.50 10.28
C SER A 68 11.12 15.04 10.77
N LYS A 69 10.80 15.35 12.04
CA LYS A 69 9.45 15.15 12.59
C LYS A 69 8.38 15.88 11.76
N TYR A 70 8.70 17.06 11.22
CA TYR A 70 7.79 17.83 10.37
C TYR A 70 7.58 17.20 9.01
N ASP A 71 8.63 16.61 8.42
CA ASP A 71 8.52 15.88 7.14
C ASP A 71 7.63 14.65 7.29
N LEU A 72 7.81 13.90 8.38
CA LEU A 72 6.96 12.76 8.71
C LEU A 72 5.51 13.18 8.92
N GLN A 73 5.26 14.23 9.71
CA GLN A 73 3.90 14.74 9.95
C GLN A 73 3.21 15.16 8.64
N ALA A 74 3.91 15.90 7.77
CA ALA A 74 3.37 16.31 6.48
C ALA A 74 3.05 15.11 5.58
N ALA A 75 3.93 14.09 5.55
CA ALA A 75 3.71 12.87 4.80
C ALA A 75 2.52 12.05 5.33
N LEU A 76 2.36 11.97 6.66
CA LEU A 76 1.21 11.33 7.30
C LEU A 76 -0.09 12.03 6.96
N LEU A 77 -0.13 13.37 6.98
CA LEU A 77 -1.32 14.12 6.58
C LEU A 77 -1.71 13.81 5.12
N ARG A 78 -0.75 13.73 4.20
CA ARG A 78 -1.00 13.35 2.80
C ARG A 78 -1.56 11.93 2.71
N PHE A 79 -0.96 10.97 3.41
CA PHE A 79 -1.40 9.57 3.42
C PHE A 79 -2.82 9.43 3.99
N GLN A 80 -3.07 10.01 5.16
CA GLN A 80 -4.37 9.94 5.81
C GLN A 80 -5.46 10.54 4.91
N LYS A 81 -5.13 11.64 4.20
CA LYS A 81 -6.01 12.23 3.19
C LYS A 81 -6.27 11.34 2.00
N ALA A 82 -5.23 10.69 1.45
CA ALA A 82 -5.39 9.78 0.32
C ALA A 82 -6.28 8.57 0.64
N PHE A 83 -6.24 8.08 1.89
CA PHE A 83 -7.02 6.93 2.34
C PHE A 83 -8.32 7.30 3.09
N LEU A 84 -8.68 8.58 3.12
CA LEU A 84 -9.92 9.08 3.73
C LEU A 84 -10.09 8.67 5.21
N ILE A 85 -8.98 8.61 5.95
CA ILE A 85 -8.98 8.40 7.42
C ILE A 85 -8.74 9.74 8.14
N TYR A 86 -8.90 9.79 9.45
CA TYR A 86 -8.72 11.05 10.20
C TYR A 86 -7.29 11.62 10.01
N HIS A 87 -7.19 12.88 9.57
CA HIS A 87 -5.91 13.53 9.23
C HIS A 87 -5.22 14.09 10.49
N SER A 88 -4.84 13.22 11.43
CA SER A 88 -4.17 13.61 12.67
C SER A 88 -2.74 14.12 12.46
N GLY A 89 -2.10 13.73 11.36
CA GLY A 89 -0.68 13.97 11.09
C GLY A 89 0.26 13.19 12.00
N VAL A 90 -0.25 12.24 12.78
CA VAL A 90 0.54 11.38 13.66
C VAL A 90 0.34 9.92 13.29
N MET A 91 1.31 9.09 13.63
CA MET A 91 1.19 7.65 13.53
C MET A 91 0.32 7.13 14.68
N ASP A 92 -0.99 7.06 14.43
CA ASP A 92 -2.00 6.51 15.33
C ASP A 92 -2.42 5.09 14.90
N VAL A 93 -3.18 4.40 15.76
CA VAL A 93 -3.60 3.00 15.51
C VAL A 93 -4.33 2.84 14.16
N PRO A 94 -5.30 3.71 13.80
CA PRO A 94 -5.95 3.61 12.49
C PRO A 94 -4.97 3.78 11.33
N THR A 95 -4.02 4.73 11.42
CA THR A 95 -3.01 4.95 10.38
C THR A 95 -2.09 3.74 10.26
N HIS A 96 -1.61 3.21 11.38
CA HIS A 96 -0.76 2.02 11.41
C HIS A 96 -1.49 0.79 10.85
N ALA A 97 -2.73 0.55 11.28
CA ALA A 97 -3.56 -0.53 10.75
C ALA A 97 -3.73 -0.41 9.23
N LYS A 98 -4.00 0.81 8.74
CA LYS A 98 -4.15 1.06 7.30
C LYS A 98 -2.86 0.80 6.51
N MET A 99 -1.71 1.20 7.05
CA MET A 99 -0.41 0.93 6.42
C MET A 99 -0.07 -0.56 6.39
N ASN A 100 -0.62 -1.36 7.31
CA ASN A 100 -0.43 -2.80 7.35
C ASN A 100 -1.40 -3.61 6.47
N GLU A 101 -2.35 -2.98 5.79
CA GLU A 101 -3.18 -3.68 4.80
C GLU A 101 -2.37 -4.09 3.57
N TYR A 102 -2.84 -5.13 2.88
CA TYR A 102 -2.27 -5.50 1.59
C TYR A 102 -2.53 -4.44 0.53
N ARG A 103 -1.51 -4.14 -0.28
CA ARG A 103 -1.60 -3.07 -1.28
C ARG A 103 -0.81 -3.34 -2.55
N CYS A 104 -1.03 -2.47 -3.54
CA CYS A 104 -0.21 -2.37 -4.73
C CYS A 104 1.17 -1.77 -4.40
N GLY A 105 2.20 -2.24 -5.10
CA GLY A 105 3.59 -1.81 -4.99
C GLY A 105 3.93 -0.54 -5.79
N ILE A 106 2.94 0.04 -6.46
CA ILE A 106 3.08 1.32 -7.18
C ILE A 106 2.98 2.46 -6.18
N LYS A 107 3.79 3.50 -6.42
CA LYS A 107 3.74 4.73 -5.63
C LYS A 107 2.37 5.38 -5.75
N ASP A 108 1.96 6.09 -4.70
CA ASP A 108 0.76 6.92 -4.72
C ASP A 108 1.11 8.34 -5.18
N LEU A 109 2.31 8.80 -4.81
CA LEU A 109 2.82 10.15 -5.08
C LEU A 109 4.29 10.11 -5.55
N ASN A 110 4.81 11.25 -6.00
CA ASN A 110 6.22 11.46 -6.32
C ASN A 110 6.82 12.51 -5.40
N ASN A 111 7.36 12.07 -4.26
CA ASN A 111 7.94 12.92 -3.22
C ASN A 111 6.96 13.99 -2.68
N GLY A 112 5.70 13.59 -2.48
CA GLY A 112 4.63 14.45 -1.97
C GLY A 112 3.80 15.15 -3.06
N GLU A 113 4.23 15.07 -4.31
CA GLU A 113 3.53 15.61 -5.49
C GLU A 113 2.73 14.53 -6.22
N GLU A 114 1.75 14.94 -7.02
CA GLU A 114 0.98 14.01 -7.86
C GLU A 114 1.86 13.29 -8.88
N LEU A 115 1.49 12.05 -9.22
CA LEU A 115 2.14 11.32 -10.30
C LEU A 115 1.82 11.99 -11.64
N GLN A 116 2.85 12.15 -12.47
CA GLN A 116 2.66 12.63 -13.83
C GLN A 116 2.22 11.49 -14.75
N ASP A 117 1.26 11.81 -15.62
CA ASP A 117 0.86 10.94 -16.71
C ASP A 117 1.99 10.74 -17.71
N LEU A 118 1.96 9.59 -18.37
CA LEU A 118 2.88 9.31 -19.45
C LEU A 118 2.54 10.17 -20.68
N PRO A 119 3.55 10.72 -21.37
CA PRO A 119 3.35 11.28 -22.71
C PRO A 119 2.70 10.25 -23.63
N LYS A 120 1.81 10.69 -24.52
CA LYS A 120 1.08 9.79 -25.44
C LYS A 120 1.98 8.85 -26.24
N LYS A 121 3.19 9.30 -26.61
CA LYS A 121 4.19 8.52 -27.35
C LYS A 121 4.73 7.31 -26.57
N ASP A 122 4.64 7.34 -25.24
CA ASP A 122 5.14 6.30 -24.34
C ASP A 122 4.04 5.31 -23.95
N LEU A 123 2.79 5.56 -24.36
CA LEU A 123 1.67 4.62 -24.23
C LEU A 123 1.71 3.54 -25.31
N TRP A 124 1.02 2.43 -25.08
CA TRP A 124 0.77 1.45 -26.14
C TRP A 124 0.00 2.08 -27.29
N GLN A 125 0.58 2.02 -28.49
CA GLN A 125 -0.08 2.43 -29.73
C GLN A 125 -0.84 1.27 -30.40
N LYS A 126 -0.69 0.05 -29.87
CA LYS A 126 -1.30 -1.16 -30.41
C LYS A 126 -2.73 -1.31 -29.91
N LYS A 127 -3.58 -1.91 -30.76
CA LYS A 127 -4.94 -2.33 -30.41
C LYS A 127 -5.04 -3.78 -29.95
N VAL A 128 -3.97 -4.55 -30.15
CA VAL A 128 -3.83 -5.92 -29.65
C VAL A 128 -2.52 -5.99 -28.89
N LEU A 129 -2.60 -6.35 -27.61
CA LEU A 129 -1.45 -6.57 -26.74
C LEU A 129 -1.26 -8.06 -26.50
N LEU A 130 -0.04 -8.54 -26.68
CA LEU A 130 0.30 -9.92 -26.38
C LEU A 130 0.72 -10.04 -24.92
N TRP A 131 0.23 -11.05 -24.21
CA TRP A 131 0.63 -11.30 -22.83
C TRP A 131 1.14 -12.73 -22.61
N ASN A 132 2.00 -12.92 -21.62
CA ASN A 132 2.55 -14.23 -21.27
C ASN A 132 2.81 -14.32 -19.77
N ILE A 133 2.62 -15.51 -19.19
CA ILE A 133 3.01 -15.83 -17.81
C ILE A 133 4.32 -16.65 -17.83
N THR A 134 5.36 -16.14 -17.19
CA THR A 134 6.69 -16.79 -17.16
C THR A 134 6.95 -17.61 -15.89
N SER A 135 6.19 -17.39 -14.83
CA SER A 135 6.22 -18.19 -13.61
C SER A 135 4.84 -18.22 -12.96
N TYR A 136 4.59 -19.21 -12.11
CA TYR A 136 3.29 -19.48 -11.50
C TYR A 136 3.44 -19.56 -9.98
N PRO A 137 2.39 -19.21 -9.20
CA PRO A 137 2.41 -19.41 -7.76
C PRO A 137 2.27 -20.91 -7.44
N SER A 138 2.75 -21.34 -6.28
CA SER A 138 2.59 -22.73 -5.83
C SER A 138 1.17 -23.08 -5.39
N SER A 139 0.34 -22.07 -5.13
CA SER A 139 -1.02 -22.19 -4.59
C SER A 139 -2.11 -22.37 -5.64
N LEU A 140 -1.81 -22.12 -6.92
CA LEU A 140 -2.76 -22.26 -8.03
C LEU A 140 -2.15 -23.11 -9.15
N THR A 141 -3.01 -23.83 -9.87
CA THR A 141 -2.57 -24.49 -11.12
C THR A 141 -2.29 -23.46 -12.21
N PRO A 142 -1.47 -23.80 -13.23
CA PRO A 142 -1.28 -22.92 -14.39
C PRO A 142 -2.58 -22.54 -15.09
N ALA A 143 -3.53 -23.46 -15.19
CA ALA A 143 -4.84 -23.19 -15.79
C ALA A 143 -5.64 -22.15 -14.99
N GLN A 144 -5.73 -22.29 -13.66
CA GLN A 144 -6.38 -21.31 -12.80
C GLN A 144 -5.71 -19.94 -12.87
N THR A 145 -4.37 -19.90 -12.91
CA THR A 145 -3.63 -18.64 -13.00
C THR A 145 -3.89 -17.95 -14.34
N ARG A 146 -3.87 -18.69 -15.45
CA ARG A 146 -4.19 -18.16 -16.79
C ARG A 146 -5.62 -17.61 -16.85
N GLU A 147 -6.58 -18.37 -16.34
CA GLU A 147 -7.99 -17.97 -16.33
C GLU A 147 -8.19 -16.68 -15.51
N ALA A 148 -7.58 -16.59 -14.32
CA ALA A 148 -7.60 -15.38 -13.51
C ALA A 148 -7.00 -14.16 -14.24
N CYS A 149 -5.89 -14.36 -14.97
CA CYS A 149 -5.27 -13.31 -15.76
C CYS A 149 -6.14 -12.88 -16.96
N ASP A 150 -6.73 -13.81 -17.71
CA ASP A 150 -7.62 -13.47 -18.83
C ASP A 150 -8.87 -12.72 -18.34
N GLU A 151 -9.47 -13.15 -17.22
CA GLU A 151 -10.61 -12.42 -16.62
C GLU A 151 -10.23 -11.00 -16.18
N ALA A 152 -9.01 -10.80 -15.70
CA ALA A 152 -8.52 -9.46 -15.37
C ALA A 152 -8.37 -8.59 -16.63
N PHE A 153 -7.85 -9.16 -17.73
CA PHE A 153 -7.78 -8.47 -19.02
C PHE A 153 -9.15 -8.21 -19.64
N GLU A 154 -10.12 -9.11 -19.45
CA GLU A 154 -11.50 -8.94 -19.93
C GLU A 154 -12.12 -7.63 -19.42
N LYS A 155 -11.86 -7.24 -18.17
CA LYS A 155 -12.34 -5.96 -17.63
C LYS A 155 -11.85 -4.75 -18.45
N TRP A 156 -10.64 -4.84 -19.01
CA TRP A 156 -10.09 -3.80 -19.86
C TRP A 156 -10.53 -3.93 -21.31
N ARG A 157 -10.68 -5.16 -21.85
CA ARG A 157 -11.21 -5.40 -23.21
C ARG A 157 -12.54 -4.67 -23.42
N GLN A 158 -13.41 -4.71 -22.43
CA GLN A 158 -14.76 -4.14 -22.48
C GLN A 158 -14.80 -2.60 -22.63
N VAL A 159 -13.76 -1.87 -22.20
CA VAL A 159 -13.81 -0.41 -22.09
C VAL A 159 -12.66 0.32 -22.76
N ALA A 160 -11.51 -0.32 -22.99
CA ALA A 160 -10.31 0.33 -23.50
C ALA A 160 -10.20 0.32 -25.05
N GLY A 161 -10.99 -0.51 -25.73
CA GLY A 161 -10.82 -0.77 -27.16
C GLY A 161 -9.42 -1.34 -27.47
N ILE A 162 -8.91 -2.18 -26.56
CA ILE A 162 -7.66 -2.93 -26.66
C ILE A 162 -8.00 -4.40 -26.42
N ASP A 163 -7.52 -5.27 -27.29
CA ASP A 163 -7.60 -6.71 -27.12
C ASP A 163 -6.33 -7.26 -26.46
N PHE A 164 -6.46 -8.38 -25.74
CA PHE A 164 -5.38 -9.04 -25.02
C PHE A 164 -5.35 -10.51 -25.39
N ILE A 165 -4.24 -10.96 -25.97
CA ILE A 165 -4.09 -12.33 -26.49
C ILE A 165 -2.90 -13.00 -25.80
N GLU A 166 -3.11 -14.17 -25.20
CA GLU A 166 -2.02 -14.97 -24.63
C GLU A 166 -1.09 -15.44 -25.75
N THR A 167 0.22 -15.32 -25.55
CA THR A 167 1.26 -15.87 -26.42
C THR A 167 2.12 -16.85 -25.63
N GLU A 168 2.54 -17.94 -26.27
CA GLU A 168 3.52 -18.87 -25.69
C GLU A 168 4.95 -18.30 -25.71
N ASN A 169 5.19 -17.25 -26.51
CA ASN A 169 6.51 -16.65 -26.65
C ASN A 169 6.62 -15.34 -25.84
N ALA A 170 7.18 -15.45 -24.64
CA ALA A 170 7.43 -14.32 -23.74
C ALA A 170 8.23 -13.17 -24.38
N LYS A 171 9.13 -13.46 -25.34
CA LYS A 171 9.93 -12.42 -26.02
C LYS A 171 9.10 -11.56 -26.98
N LYS A 172 7.91 -12.03 -27.36
CA LYS A 172 6.96 -11.30 -28.21
C LYS A 172 5.85 -10.62 -27.39
N ALA A 173 5.77 -10.87 -26.08
CA ALA A 173 4.73 -10.31 -25.23
C ALA A 173 4.98 -8.82 -24.97
N ASP A 174 3.92 -8.02 -25.06
CA ASP A 174 3.87 -6.62 -24.62
C ASP A 174 3.73 -6.52 -23.09
N ILE A 175 3.10 -7.53 -22.47
CA ILE A 175 2.90 -7.65 -21.03
C ILE A 175 3.42 -9.02 -20.56
N VAL A 176 4.41 -9.01 -19.69
CA VAL A 176 4.91 -10.24 -19.06
C VAL A 176 4.46 -10.30 -17.61
N ILE A 177 3.78 -11.37 -17.23
CA ILE A 177 3.34 -11.63 -15.86
C ILE A 177 4.30 -12.64 -15.22
N SER A 178 4.79 -12.32 -14.03
CA SER A 178 5.68 -13.21 -13.27
C SER A 178 5.33 -13.20 -11.79
N PHE A 179 5.56 -14.32 -11.13
CA PHE A 179 5.56 -14.48 -9.69
C PHE A 179 7.02 -14.54 -9.21
N GLU A 180 7.45 -13.55 -8.44
CA GLU A 180 8.82 -13.35 -8.00
C GLU A 180 8.88 -13.02 -6.51
N ASP A 181 10.05 -13.24 -5.89
CA ASP A 181 10.27 -12.84 -4.50
C ASP A 181 10.36 -11.32 -4.43
N PHE A 182 9.42 -10.70 -3.73
CA PHE A 182 9.39 -9.25 -3.61
C PHE A 182 10.33 -8.80 -2.48
N PRO A 183 11.35 -7.96 -2.73
CA PRO A 183 12.33 -7.54 -1.72
C PRO A 183 11.74 -6.60 -0.65
N ARG A 184 10.42 -6.41 -0.61
CA ARG A 184 9.70 -5.45 0.24
C ARG A 184 8.74 -6.19 1.20
N ILE A 185 9.27 -7.19 1.90
CA ILE A 185 8.54 -8.07 2.83
C ILE A 185 7.79 -7.24 3.91
N PHE A 186 8.30 -6.07 4.29
CA PHE A 186 7.70 -5.22 5.34
C PHE A 186 6.56 -4.30 4.90
N MET A 187 6.19 -4.25 3.62
CA MET A 187 5.18 -3.28 3.13
C MET A 187 3.90 -3.93 2.58
N ASN A 188 3.69 -5.22 2.86
CA ASN A 188 2.47 -5.93 2.50
C ASN A 188 2.08 -5.74 1.02
N VAL A 189 3.08 -5.63 0.15
CA VAL A 189 2.88 -5.46 -1.30
C VAL A 189 2.45 -6.79 -1.89
N ALA A 190 1.33 -6.81 -2.62
CA ALA A 190 0.82 -8.00 -3.29
C ALA A 190 1.36 -8.15 -4.71
N ALA A 191 1.44 -7.03 -5.44
CA ALA A 191 1.93 -7.00 -6.81
C ALA A 191 2.34 -5.57 -7.20
N GLY A 192 3.07 -5.43 -8.30
CA GLY A 192 3.35 -4.17 -8.96
C GLY A 192 3.42 -4.34 -10.47
N ALA A 193 3.30 -3.24 -11.21
CA ALA A 193 3.42 -3.24 -12.67
C ALA A 193 4.37 -2.15 -13.19
N THR A 194 5.11 -2.43 -14.25
CA THR A 194 5.86 -1.39 -14.96
C THR A 194 5.00 -0.73 -16.03
N ARG A 195 5.30 0.54 -16.28
CA ARG A 195 4.66 1.34 -17.33
C ARG A 195 4.91 0.74 -18.73
N PRO A 196 4.01 0.99 -19.70
CA PRO A 196 4.21 0.63 -21.10
C PRO A 196 5.51 1.23 -21.68
N PRO A 197 5.99 0.73 -22.84
CA PRO A 197 5.36 -0.25 -23.73
C PRO A 197 5.69 -1.72 -23.45
N ASN A 198 6.79 -2.02 -22.75
CA ASN A 198 7.18 -3.39 -22.39
C ASN A 198 6.89 -3.61 -20.90
N SER A 199 5.62 -3.86 -20.58
CA SER A 199 5.17 -3.93 -19.21
C SER A 199 5.49 -5.28 -18.57
N ARG A 200 5.79 -5.23 -17.28
CA ARG A 200 5.90 -6.37 -16.40
C ARG A 200 4.88 -6.24 -15.30
N ILE A 201 4.10 -7.29 -15.06
CA ILE A 201 3.25 -7.42 -13.87
C ILE A 201 3.95 -8.44 -12.98
N ILE A 202 4.46 -7.97 -11.84
CA ILE A 202 5.22 -8.78 -10.90
C ILE A 202 4.33 -9.00 -9.68
N MET A 203 3.99 -10.26 -9.46
CA MET A 203 3.17 -10.78 -8.37
C MET A 203 4.10 -11.33 -7.30
N ASP A 204 3.78 -11.11 -6.02
CA ASP A 204 4.57 -11.65 -4.92
C ASP A 204 4.40 -13.19 -4.83
N ARG A 205 5.49 -13.92 -5.07
CA ARG A 205 5.54 -15.38 -5.05
C ARG A 205 5.34 -15.97 -3.66
N SER A 206 5.68 -15.24 -2.61
CA SER A 206 5.61 -15.73 -1.22
C SER A 206 4.17 -15.88 -0.71
N ARG A 207 3.19 -15.39 -1.47
CA ARG A 207 1.78 -15.38 -1.09
C ARG A 207 1.04 -16.64 -1.48
N ILE A 208 0.04 -16.96 -0.68
CA ILE A 208 -1.01 -17.94 -1.02
C ILE A 208 -2.06 -17.20 -1.87
N TRP A 209 -2.01 -17.42 -3.18
CA TRP A 209 -2.97 -16.86 -4.12
C TRP A 209 -4.23 -17.74 -4.17
N GLY A 210 -5.38 -17.11 -4.01
CA GLY A 210 -6.70 -17.75 -4.14
C GLY A 210 -7.37 -17.37 -5.45
N TYR A 211 -8.09 -18.31 -6.05
CA TYR A 211 -8.92 -18.06 -7.23
C TYR A 211 -10.23 -18.83 -7.12
N ARG A 212 -11.36 -18.10 -7.15
CA ARG A 212 -12.75 -18.60 -7.04
C ARG A 212 -13.09 -19.47 -5.81
N ASN A 213 -12.12 -19.75 -4.93
CA ASN A 213 -12.32 -20.40 -3.63
C ASN A 213 -12.33 -19.34 -2.52
N HIS A 214 -13.45 -18.64 -2.38
CA HIS A 214 -13.72 -17.87 -1.16
C HIS A 214 -14.13 -18.85 -0.05
N ILE A 215 -13.16 -19.44 0.63
CA ILE A 215 -13.38 -19.75 2.04
C ILE A 215 -13.02 -18.46 2.78
N PRO A 216 -13.99 -17.70 3.33
CA PRO A 216 -13.66 -16.61 4.22
C PRO A 216 -12.82 -17.21 5.34
N VAL A 217 -11.61 -16.70 5.56
CA VAL A 217 -10.85 -17.03 6.76
C VAL A 217 -11.74 -16.68 7.94
N ARG A 218 -12.20 -17.70 8.67
CA ARG A 218 -13.01 -17.57 9.89
C ARG A 218 -12.16 -17.00 11.02
#